data_AF-A0A948QDE0-F1
#
_entry.id   AF-A0A948QDE0-F1
#
_cell.length_a   1.000
_cell.length_b   1.000
_cell.length_c   1.000
_cell.angle_alpha   90.00
_cell.angle_beta   90.00
_cell.angle_gamma   90.00
#
_symmetry.space_group_name_H-M   'P 1'
#
loop_
_entity.id
_entity.type
_entity.pdbx_description
1 polymer ?
#
loop_
_entity_poly.entity_id
_entity_poly.type
_entity_poly.pdbx_seq_one_letter_code
_entity_poly.pdbx_strand_id
1 'polypeptide(L)'
;SNPPASARAIIMKKLLNLQHRVCKSTCFSNGLEDILAWKGKSYINYLLPVLGGMGEFAYLKFKNANPPHMVYWGANSKYLMKDLEKIIGFNEMLSENKTFKNTFIKIKEFIDNGQPAVAGALDMYHLHYYPEIYHKRHIPIHYILVVGYDDDKQKVYIHDCGCADVQKISYSEFEKALNVNVPGMSRKNTIRAFVLPHKLPSELEIAQKGLNLRAQKMLNPPVKLFGIPAMRKLAREIFDWKDKESFEHLIIYATTPPEFPTTFEKSDGMRFWKSRVLKELGEKYKINKWLKASAMFKESGKLIMQICRTAMKHDREKISDLILRVADVEESAYKILKQI
;
A
#
# COMPACT_ATOMS: atom_id res chain seq x y z
N SER A 1 38.95 -30.73 34.42
CA SER A 1 37.91 -30.51 33.39
C SER A 1 37.41 -29.08 33.52
N ASN A 2 37.86 -28.19 32.64
CA ASN A 2 37.29 -26.83 32.59
C ASN A 2 35.88 -26.90 31.99
N PRO A 3 34.90 -26.16 32.53
CA PRO A 3 33.57 -26.10 31.93
C PRO A 3 33.66 -25.41 30.55
N PRO A 4 32.76 -25.74 29.60
CA PRO A 4 32.79 -25.13 28.29
C PRO A 4 32.49 -23.65 28.43
N ALA A 5 33.30 -22.83 27.76
CA ALA A 5 33.05 -21.41 27.61
C ALA A 5 31.61 -21.21 27.12
N SER A 6 30.77 -20.58 27.95
CA SER A 6 29.48 -20.07 27.51
C SER A 6 29.75 -19.24 26.26
N ALA A 7 29.16 -19.58 25.12
CA ALA A 7 29.22 -18.78 23.92
C ALA A 7 28.73 -17.36 24.29
N ARG A 8 29.66 -16.43 24.53
CA ARG A 8 29.34 -15.02 24.70
C ARG A 8 28.56 -14.64 23.44
N ALA A 9 27.31 -14.23 23.62
CA ALA A 9 26.54 -13.66 22.54
C ALA A 9 27.41 -12.56 21.92
N ILE A 10 27.82 -12.73 20.67
CA ILE A 10 28.61 -11.73 19.97
C ILE A 10 27.72 -10.51 19.91
N ILE A 11 28.09 -9.47 20.64
CA ILE A 11 27.38 -8.18 20.63
C ILE A 11 27.65 -7.59 19.24
N MET A 12 26.63 -7.59 18.41
CA MET A 12 26.71 -7.12 17.03
C MET A 12 25.90 -5.84 16.87
N LYS A 13 26.45 -4.94 16.07
CA LYS A 13 25.78 -3.74 15.61
C LYS A 13 25.97 -3.63 14.11
N LYS A 14 24.87 -3.41 13.40
CA LYS A 14 24.92 -3.17 11.96
C LYS A 14 23.89 -2.12 11.57
N LEU A 15 24.31 -1.21 10.70
CA LEU A 15 23.44 -0.18 10.12
C LEU A 15 23.78 -0.05 8.64
N LEU A 16 22.81 -0.31 7.79
CA LEU A 16 22.88 -0.07 6.36
C LEU A 16 22.56 1.40 6.10
N ASN A 17 23.42 2.08 5.35
CA ASN A 17 23.19 3.46 4.94
C ASN A 17 22.63 3.45 3.52
N LEU A 18 21.35 3.78 3.39
CA LEU A 18 20.66 3.88 2.11
C LEU A 18 19.87 5.18 2.04
N GLN A 19 19.64 5.65 0.82
CA GLN A 19 18.79 6.79 0.57
C GLN A 19 17.36 6.47 1.01
N HIS A 20 16.78 7.36 1.80
CA HIS A 20 15.39 7.25 2.23
C HIS A 20 14.54 8.34 1.60
N ARG A 21 13.37 7.94 1.10
CA ARG A 21 12.37 8.85 0.56
C ARG A 21 11.22 9.02 1.54
N VAL A 22 11.00 10.27 1.99
CA VAL A 22 9.78 10.64 2.72
C VAL A 22 8.63 10.79 1.75
N CYS A 23 7.66 9.87 1.83
CA CYS A 23 6.46 9.86 1.01
C CYS A 23 5.28 9.40 1.88
N LYS A 24 4.61 10.34 2.53
CA LYS A 24 3.52 10.04 3.45
C LYS A 24 2.42 9.20 2.77
N SER A 25 1.84 8.28 3.54
CA SER A 25 0.77 7.36 3.13
C SER A 25 1.14 6.30 2.10
N THR A 26 2.44 6.04 1.85
CA THR A 26 2.90 4.97 0.94
C THR A 26 3.67 3.85 1.66
N CYS A 27 3.50 3.72 2.99
CA CYS A 27 4.23 2.78 3.85
C CYS A 27 4.30 1.36 3.27
N PHE A 28 3.22 0.85 2.69
CA PHE A 28 3.12 -0.47 2.07
C PHE A 28 4.04 -0.69 0.85
N SER A 29 4.66 0.35 0.29
CA SER A 29 5.58 0.28 -0.86
C SER A 29 6.89 1.02 -0.68
N ASN A 30 6.96 1.96 0.27
CA ASN A 30 8.09 2.86 0.47
C ASN A 30 9.41 2.13 0.73
N GLY A 31 9.39 1.07 1.56
CA GLY A 31 10.60 0.28 1.79
C GLY A 31 11.15 -0.41 0.53
N LEU A 32 10.27 -0.83 -0.40
CA LEU A 32 10.69 -1.34 -1.70
C LEU A 32 11.25 -0.21 -2.58
N GLU A 33 10.64 0.98 -2.57
CA GLU A 33 11.14 2.15 -3.30
C GLU A 33 12.57 2.52 -2.85
N ASP A 34 12.83 2.56 -1.55
CA ASP A 34 14.16 2.84 -0.99
C ASP A 34 15.19 1.78 -1.39
N ILE A 35 14.81 0.49 -1.35
CA ILE A 35 15.66 -0.62 -1.79
C ILE A 35 16.04 -0.48 -3.26
N LEU A 36 15.08 -0.14 -4.12
CA LEU A 36 15.32 0.06 -5.56
C LEU A 36 16.21 1.27 -5.80
N ALA A 37 15.96 2.38 -5.10
CA ALA A 37 16.77 3.59 -5.18
C ALA A 37 18.22 3.31 -4.76
N TRP A 38 18.41 2.56 -3.68
CA TRP A 38 19.73 2.14 -3.21
C TRP A 38 20.49 1.28 -4.22
N LYS A 39 19.76 0.56 -5.10
CA LYS A 39 20.32 -0.23 -6.20
C LYS A 39 20.36 0.54 -7.53
N GLY A 40 20.26 1.87 -7.47
CA GLY A 40 20.46 2.76 -8.60
C GLY A 40 19.23 2.98 -9.49
N LYS A 41 18.02 2.59 -9.03
CA LYS A 41 16.77 2.87 -9.73
C LYS A 41 15.77 3.59 -8.85
N SER A 42 15.66 4.89 -9.07
CA SER A 42 14.60 5.72 -8.50
C SER A 42 13.45 5.88 -9.50
N TYR A 43 12.22 5.76 -9.00
CA TYR A 43 10.99 5.95 -9.75
C TYR A 43 10.20 7.14 -9.21
N ILE A 44 9.41 7.81 -10.04
CA ILE A 44 8.57 8.94 -9.62
C ILE A 44 7.63 8.58 -8.46
N ASN A 45 7.19 9.60 -7.72
CA ASN A 45 6.31 9.44 -6.56
C ASN A 45 5.03 8.70 -6.97
N TYR A 46 4.55 7.81 -6.09
CA TYR A 46 3.31 7.05 -6.26
C TYR A 46 3.28 6.07 -7.43
N LEU A 47 4.35 5.92 -8.23
CA LEU A 47 4.36 4.97 -9.32
C LEU A 47 4.13 3.54 -8.82
N LEU A 48 4.90 3.07 -7.84
CA LEU A 48 4.75 1.71 -7.33
C LEU A 48 3.37 1.46 -6.68
N PRO A 49 2.83 2.36 -5.84
CA PRO A 49 1.44 2.26 -5.41
C PRO A 49 0.44 2.09 -6.57
N VAL A 50 0.52 2.93 -7.60
CA VAL A 50 -0.40 2.92 -8.74
C VAL A 50 -0.26 1.63 -9.56
N LEU A 51 0.97 1.21 -9.86
CA LEU A 51 1.25 -0.05 -10.56
C LEU A 51 0.89 -1.28 -9.72
N GLY A 52 0.90 -1.12 -8.40
CA GLY A 52 0.45 -2.09 -7.40
C GLY A 52 -1.07 -2.21 -7.25
N GLY A 53 -1.85 -1.34 -7.90
CA GLY A 53 -3.32 -1.38 -7.86
C GLY A 53 -3.96 -0.38 -6.90
N MET A 54 -3.21 0.56 -6.32
CA MET A 54 -3.84 1.70 -5.64
C MET A 54 -4.62 2.54 -6.65
N GLY A 55 -5.84 2.95 -6.27
CA GLY A 55 -6.80 3.57 -7.19
C GLY A 55 -7.52 2.59 -8.13
N GLU A 56 -7.54 1.28 -7.83
CA GLU A 56 -8.45 0.31 -8.45
C GLU A 56 -9.80 0.26 -7.71
N PHE A 57 -10.60 -0.79 -7.90
CA PHE A 57 -11.92 -0.89 -7.29
C PHE A 57 -12.31 -2.33 -6.96
N ALA A 58 -12.88 -2.53 -5.77
CA ALA A 58 -13.53 -3.77 -5.37
C ALA A 58 -14.83 -3.46 -4.62
N TYR A 59 -15.86 -4.27 -4.87
CA TYR A 59 -17.11 -4.25 -4.13
C TYR A 59 -17.43 -5.67 -3.66
N LEU A 60 -17.39 -5.86 -2.34
CA LEU A 60 -17.61 -7.14 -1.68
C LEU A 60 -18.90 -7.08 -0.87
N LYS A 61 -19.67 -8.17 -0.90
CA LYS A 61 -20.93 -8.30 -0.16
C LYS A 61 -20.91 -9.61 0.62
N PHE A 62 -21.00 -9.53 1.94
CA PHE A 62 -21.01 -10.68 2.84
C PHE A 62 -22.15 -10.51 3.85
N LYS A 63 -23.18 -11.36 3.76
CA LYS A 63 -24.41 -11.22 4.58
C LYS A 63 -24.16 -11.19 6.10
N ASN A 64 -23.12 -11.90 6.55
CA ASN A 64 -22.80 -12.05 7.97
C ASN A 64 -21.61 -11.18 8.41
N ALA A 65 -21.13 -10.26 7.56
CA ALA A 65 -20.08 -9.31 7.92
C ALA A 65 -20.69 -7.99 8.41
N ASN A 66 -19.91 -7.24 9.19
CA ASN A 66 -20.25 -5.88 9.59
C ASN A 66 -19.13 -4.92 9.13
N PRO A 67 -19.38 -4.01 8.17
CA PRO A 67 -20.61 -3.88 7.40
C PRO A 67 -20.80 -5.02 6.38
N PRO A 68 -22.04 -5.30 5.95
CA PRO A 68 -22.33 -6.34 4.95
C PRO A 68 -21.90 -5.94 3.53
N HIS A 69 -21.77 -4.64 3.25
CA HIS A 69 -21.29 -4.10 1.98
C HIS A 69 -19.99 -3.35 2.18
N MET A 70 -18.94 -3.79 1.49
CA MET A 70 -17.59 -3.23 1.62
C MET A 70 -17.13 -2.72 0.25
N VAL A 71 -16.81 -1.43 0.19
CA VAL A 71 -16.31 -0.76 -1.01
C VAL A 71 -14.87 -0.34 -0.79
N TYR A 72 -13.99 -0.75 -1.69
CA TYR A 72 -12.57 -0.43 -1.66
C TYR A 72 -12.18 0.31 -2.93
N TRP A 73 -11.48 1.43 -2.77
CA TRP A 73 -10.98 2.27 -3.87
C TRP A 73 -9.49 2.02 -4.19
N GLY A 74 -8.96 0.89 -3.75
CA GLY A 74 -7.58 0.47 -4.01
C GLY A 74 -7.36 -1.01 -3.73
N ALA A 75 -6.21 -1.53 -4.14
CA ALA A 75 -5.82 -2.91 -3.91
C ALA A 75 -5.39 -3.16 -2.46
N ASN A 76 -5.58 -4.39 -1.99
CA ASN A 76 -5.01 -4.86 -0.74
C ASN A 76 -3.48 -5.03 -0.89
N SER A 77 -2.72 -4.53 0.10
CA SER A 77 -1.25 -4.50 0.10
C SER A 77 -0.60 -5.87 -0.12
N LYS A 78 -1.26 -6.97 0.27
CA LYS A 78 -0.79 -8.33 0.01
C LYS A 78 -0.73 -8.67 -1.47
N TYR A 79 -1.68 -8.20 -2.28
CA TYR A 79 -1.69 -8.43 -3.72
C TYR A 79 -0.83 -7.41 -4.47
N LEU A 80 -0.65 -6.21 -3.89
CA LEU A 80 0.24 -5.19 -4.42
C LEU A 80 1.66 -5.73 -4.63
N MET A 81 2.25 -6.39 -3.63
CA MET A 81 3.61 -6.92 -3.75
C MET A 81 3.75 -7.98 -4.84
N LYS A 82 2.78 -8.90 -4.95
CA LYS A 82 2.75 -9.94 -6.00
C LYS A 82 2.65 -9.36 -7.41
N ASP A 83 1.93 -8.27 -7.56
CA ASP A 83 1.82 -7.59 -8.85
C ASP A 83 3.10 -6.83 -9.19
N LEU A 84 3.70 -6.15 -8.21
CA LEU A 84 4.98 -5.48 -8.39
C LEU A 84 6.10 -6.49 -8.70
N GLU A 85 6.06 -7.67 -8.09
CA GLU A 85 6.97 -8.79 -8.39
C GLU A 85 6.90 -9.15 -9.88
N LYS A 86 5.69 -9.33 -10.42
CA LYS A 86 5.48 -9.61 -11.85
C LYS A 86 5.91 -8.47 -12.75
N ILE A 87 5.75 -7.21 -12.32
CA ILE A 87 6.07 -6.02 -13.13
C ILE A 87 7.59 -5.80 -13.17
N ILE A 88 8.23 -5.77 -12.00
CA ILE A 88 9.63 -5.39 -11.82
C ILE A 88 10.58 -6.59 -12.00
N GLY A 89 10.13 -7.80 -11.66
CA GLY A 89 10.90 -9.04 -11.80
C GLY A 89 11.81 -9.37 -10.60
N PHE A 90 11.54 -8.80 -9.42
CA PHE A 90 12.14 -9.31 -8.18
C PHE A 90 11.48 -10.62 -7.74
N ASN A 91 12.04 -11.30 -6.73
CA ASN A 91 11.37 -12.37 -6.01
C ASN A 91 11.15 -11.95 -4.54
N GLU A 92 9.94 -12.15 -4.04
CA GLU A 92 9.61 -11.84 -2.64
C GLU A 92 9.93 -13.02 -1.71
N MET A 93 10.73 -12.76 -0.68
CA MET A 93 10.93 -13.67 0.45
C MET A 93 10.02 -13.26 1.61
N LEU A 94 8.82 -13.84 1.68
CA LEU A 94 7.85 -13.61 2.75
C LEU A 94 8.07 -14.57 3.93
N SER A 95 8.10 -14.03 5.15
CA SER A 95 8.05 -14.81 6.39
C SER A 95 6.99 -14.22 7.31
N GLU A 96 5.99 -15.02 7.68
CA GLU A 96 4.87 -14.59 8.52
C GLU A 96 4.46 -15.68 9.53
N ASN A 97 3.77 -15.28 10.60
CA ASN A 97 3.23 -16.16 11.64
C ASN A 97 4.28 -17.03 12.37
N LYS A 98 5.48 -16.48 12.57
CA LYS A 98 6.53 -17.10 13.40
C LYS A 98 6.57 -16.43 14.78
N THR A 99 7.39 -16.96 15.70
CA THR A 99 7.72 -16.27 16.95
C THR A 99 8.59 -15.04 16.65
N PHE A 100 8.51 -14.01 17.49
CA PHE A 100 9.35 -12.84 17.32
C PHE A 100 10.83 -13.21 17.34
N LYS A 101 11.26 -14.07 18.26
CA LYS A 101 12.64 -14.60 18.31
C LYS A 101 13.14 -15.10 16.95
N ASN A 102 12.36 -15.95 16.28
CA ASN A 102 12.77 -16.53 14.98
C ASN A 102 12.71 -15.48 13.86
N THR A 103 11.69 -14.64 13.85
CA THR A 103 11.60 -13.53 12.88
C THR A 103 12.76 -12.56 13.04
N PHE A 104 13.13 -12.22 14.28
CA PHE A 104 14.18 -11.25 14.57
C PHE A 104 15.57 -11.79 14.21
N ILE A 105 15.86 -13.07 14.47
CA ILE A 105 17.08 -13.73 13.96
C ILE A 105 17.16 -13.58 12.44
N LYS A 106 16.07 -13.86 11.72
CA LYS A 106 16.02 -13.74 10.25
C LYS A 106 16.18 -12.31 9.75
N ILE A 107 15.62 -11.32 10.45
CA ILE A 107 15.87 -9.90 10.15
C ILE A 107 17.38 -9.61 10.28
N LYS A 108 18.02 -10.04 11.37
CA LYS A 108 19.47 -9.82 11.57
C LYS A 108 20.29 -10.49 10.47
N GLU A 109 19.96 -11.73 10.09
CA GLU A 109 20.60 -12.41 8.95
C GLU A 109 20.49 -11.63 7.64
N PHE A 110 19.32 -11.05 7.33
CA PHE A 110 19.19 -10.19 6.15
C PHE A 110 20.08 -8.96 6.24
N ILE A 111 20.07 -8.25 7.37
CA ILE A 111 20.91 -7.06 7.60
C ILE A 111 22.40 -7.43 7.52
N ASP A 112 22.81 -8.54 8.11
CA ASP A 112 24.18 -9.07 8.09
C ASP A 112 24.64 -9.43 6.67
N ASN A 113 23.72 -9.77 5.78
CA ASN A 113 23.97 -9.95 4.35
C ASN A 113 23.82 -8.67 3.51
N GLY A 114 23.62 -7.50 4.12
CA GLY A 114 23.48 -6.23 3.41
C GLY A 114 22.11 -6.08 2.73
N GLN A 115 21.09 -6.79 3.20
CA GLN A 115 19.74 -6.77 2.67
C GLN A 115 18.78 -6.18 3.72
N PRO A 116 18.27 -4.94 3.54
CA PRO A 116 17.25 -4.40 4.43
C PRO A 116 15.93 -5.18 4.23
N ALA A 117 15.12 -5.23 5.29
CA ALA A 117 13.90 -6.02 5.33
C ALA A 117 12.70 -5.13 5.66
N VAL A 118 11.61 -5.24 4.90
CA VAL A 118 10.36 -4.57 5.21
C VAL A 118 9.65 -5.36 6.31
N ALA A 119 9.30 -4.69 7.41
CA ALA A 119 8.55 -5.25 8.51
C ALA A 119 7.12 -4.69 8.50
N GLY A 120 6.12 -5.57 8.55
CA GLY A 120 4.73 -5.18 8.63
C GLY A 120 3.77 -6.16 7.93
N ALA A 121 2.46 -6.07 8.20
CA ALA A 121 1.83 -4.97 8.93
C ALA A 121 2.18 -4.99 10.43
N LEU A 122 2.36 -3.80 11.01
CA LEU A 122 2.66 -3.60 12.43
C LEU A 122 1.79 -2.50 13.02
N ASP A 123 1.73 -2.47 14.36
CA ASP A 123 0.94 -1.50 15.11
C ASP A 123 1.70 -0.23 15.45
N MET A 124 1.19 0.90 14.95
CA MET A 124 1.72 2.22 15.23
C MET A 124 1.60 2.62 16.70
N TYR A 125 0.77 1.95 17.50
CA TYR A 125 0.67 2.15 18.96
C TYR A 125 2.02 2.09 19.68
N HIS A 126 2.99 1.35 19.13
CA HIS A 126 4.32 1.13 19.69
C HIS A 126 5.42 2.02 19.07
N LEU A 127 5.05 2.98 18.23
CA LEU A 127 5.99 3.85 17.52
C LEU A 127 6.08 5.24 18.17
N HIS A 128 7.05 5.41 19.07
CA HIS A 128 7.24 6.64 19.85
C HIS A 128 7.46 7.93 19.03
N TYR A 129 7.90 7.82 17.78
CA TYR A 129 8.09 8.97 16.88
C TYR A 129 6.78 9.48 16.25
N TYR A 130 5.64 8.84 16.52
CA TYR A 130 4.29 9.36 16.25
C TYR A 130 3.57 9.69 17.59
N PRO A 131 3.85 10.84 18.23
CA PRO A 131 3.42 11.16 19.59
C PRO A 131 1.89 11.23 19.78
N GLU A 132 1.14 11.47 18.70
CA GLU A 132 -0.32 11.48 18.67
C GLU A 132 -0.93 10.07 18.65
N ILE A 133 -0.16 9.04 18.29
CA ILE A 133 -0.60 7.64 18.20
C ILE A 133 0.02 6.78 19.32
N TYR A 134 1.27 7.06 19.67
CA TYR A 134 2.05 6.28 20.62
C TYR A 134 1.34 6.10 21.96
N HIS A 135 1.09 4.84 22.33
CA HIS A 135 0.32 4.42 23.51
C HIS A 135 -1.07 5.05 23.67
N LYS A 136 -1.69 5.49 22.56
CA LYS A 136 -3.02 6.14 22.54
C LYS A 136 -4.00 5.46 21.62
N ARG A 137 -3.55 5.00 20.45
CA ARG A 137 -4.43 4.46 19.40
C ARG A 137 -3.77 3.29 18.65
N HIS A 138 -4.48 2.17 18.56
CA HIS A 138 -4.05 1.02 17.78
C HIS A 138 -4.31 1.25 16.28
N ILE A 139 -3.26 1.20 15.46
CA ILE A 139 -3.31 1.26 14.00
C ILE A 139 -2.39 0.16 13.45
N PRO A 140 -2.89 -1.08 13.30
CA PRO A 140 -2.10 -2.26 12.99
C PRO A 140 -1.80 -2.45 11.49
N ILE A 141 -1.81 -1.39 10.68
CA ILE A 141 -1.71 -1.46 9.21
C ILE A 141 -0.54 -0.66 8.64
N HIS A 142 0.56 -0.57 9.39
CA HIS A 142 1.75 0.18 8.98
C HIS A 142 2.91 -0.72 8.57
N TYR A 143 3.83 -0.19 7.76
CA TYR A 143 4.99 -0.91 7.26
C TYR A 143 6.21 -0.01 7.32
N ILE A 144 7.34 -0.56 7.76
CA ILE A 144 8.61 0.16 7.88
C ILE A 144 9.73 -0.66 7.24
N LEU A 145 10.83 0.01 6.89
CA LEU A 145 12.03 -0.65 6.39
C LEU A 145 13.04 -0.77 7.53
N VAL A 146 13.38 -2.00 7.92
CA VAL A 146 14.46 -2.27 8.87
C VAL A 146 15.80 -2.17 8.15
N VAL A 147 16.67 -1.32 8.67
CA VAL A 147 17.97 -1.01 8.08
C VAL A 147 19.14 -1.31 9.02
N GLY A 148 18.86 -1.70 10.26
CA GLY A 148 19.92 -2.06 11.19
C GLY A 148 19.42 -2.55 12.53
N TYR A 149 20.37 -2.97 13.36
CA TYR A 149 20.14 -3.32 14.77
C TYR A 149 21.38 -3.01 15.61
N ASP A 150 21.20 -2.95 16.93
CA ASP A 150 22.21 -2.71 17.95
C ASP A 150 21.88 -3.63 19.13
N ASP A 151 22.60 -4.76 19.28
CA ASP A 151 22.32 -5.73 20.34
C ASP A 151 22.71 -5.21 21.73
N ASP A 152 23.73 -4.34 21.81
CA ASP A 152 24.14 -3.69 23.07
C ASP A 152 23.03 -2.78 23.60
N LYS A 153 22.49 -1.94 22.72
CA LYS A 153 21.42 -0.99 23.07
C LYS A 153 20.01 -1.56 22.96
N GLN A 154 19.89 -2.80 22.47
CA GLN A 154 18.63 -3.46 22.11
C GLN A 154 17.72 -2.57 21.25
N LYS A 155 18.29 -1.99 20.19
CA LYS A 155 17.58 -1.10 19.25
C LYS A 155 17.54 -1.66 17.84
N VAL A 156 16.40 -1.50 17.18
CA VAL A 156 16.24 -1.67 15.73
C VAL A 156 16.28 -0.29 15.07
N TYR A 157 17.06 -0.15 14.02
CA TYR A 157 17.12 1.06 13.19
C TYR A 157 16.20 0.88 11.98
N ILE A 158 15.35 1.88 11.73
CA ILE A 158 14.31 1.79 10.70
C ILE A 158 14.21 3.09 9.90
N HIS A 159 13.75 2.97 8.66
CA HIS A 159 13.19 4.04 7.86
C HIS A 159 11.67 3.92 7.81
N ASP A 160 11.00 5.06 7.90
CA ASP A 160 9.54 5.18 7.89
C ASP A 160 9.15 6.28 6.92
N CYS A 161 8.18 6.00 6.04
CA CYS A 161 7.72 6.92 5.00
C CYS A 161 7.29 8.32 5.50
N GLY A 162 7.00 8.48 6.80
CA GLY A 162 6.66 9.74 7.43
C GLY A 162 7.83 10.50 8.08
N CYS A 163 9.03 9.92 8.16
CA CYS A 163 10.17 10.47 8.91
C CYS A 163 11.42 10.56 8.02
N ALA A 164 12.06 11.73 7.95
CA ALA A 164 13.29 11.90 7.15
C ALA A 164 14.48 11.11 7.73
N ASP A 165 14.63 11.14 9.05
CA ASP A 165 15.76 10.52 9.73
C ASP A 165 15.49 9.06 10.11
N VAL A 166 16.57 8.29 10.25
CA VAL A 166 16.52 6.94 10.81
C VAL A 166 15.95 6.98 12.23
N GLN A 167 14.90 6.19 12.46
CA GLN A 167 14.29 6.05 13.78
C GLN A 167 14.85 4.82 14.52
N LYS A 168 14.73 4.82 15.84
CA LYS A 168 15.32 3.78 16.72
C LYS A 168 14.25 3.19 17.65
N ILE A 169 13.80 1.97 17.39
CA ILE A 169 12.77 1.30 18.21
C ILE A 169 13.45 0.32 19.17
N SER A 170 13.00 0.19 20.42
CA SER A 170 13.49 -0.88 21.30
C SER A 170 13.05 -2.25 20.80
N TYR A 171 13.81 -3.30 21.08
CA TYR A 171 13.41 -4.67 20.73
C TYR A 171 12.04 -5.03 21.32
N SER A 172 11.77 -4.62 22.56
CA SER A 172 10.47 -4.87 23.21
C SER A 172 9.30 -4.17 22.53
N GLU A 173 9.43 -2.90 22.13
CA GLU A 173 8.35 -2.21 21.41
C GLU A 173 8.19 -2.76 20.00
N PHE A 174 9.29 -3.13 19.33
CA PHE A 174 9.23 -3.75 18.00
C PHE A 174 8.56 -5.13 18.02
N GLU A 175 8.83 -5.95 19.05
CA GLU A 175 8.15 -7.22 19.27
C GLU A 175 6.64 -7.05 19.44
N LYS A 176 6.21 -6.11 20.29
CA LYS A 176 4.79 -5.82 20.50
C LYS A 176 4.14 -5.29 19.22
N ALA A 177 4.80 -4.36 18.52
CA ALA A 177 4.33 -3.79 17.26
C ALA A 177 4.05 -4.86 16.20
N LEU A 178 4.94 -5.86 16.08
CA LEU A 178 4.80 -6.94 15.11
C LEU A 178 3.85 -8.05 15.55
N ASN A 179 3.43 -8.11 16.81
CA ASN A 179 2.55 -9.14 17.32
C ASN A 179 1.07 -8.87 17.03
N VAL A 180 0.75 -8.55 15.78
CA VAL A 180 -0.62 -8.25 15.33
C VAL A 180 -1.03 -9.11 14.15
N ASN A 181 -2.31 -9.49 14.10
CA ASN A 181 -2.91 -10.11 12.93
C ASN A 181 -3.90 -9.13 12.31
N VAL A 182 -3.77 -8.88 11.01
CA VAL A 182 -4.69 -8.04 10.24
C VAL A 182 -5.46 -8.96 9.29
N PRO A 183 -6.74 -9.27 9.57
CA PRO A 183 -7.54 -10.16 8.75
C PRO A 183 -7.48 -9.81 7.27
N GLY A 184 -7.20 -10.80 6.42
CA GLY A 184 -7.10 -10.63 4.97
C GLY A 184 -5.85 -9.91 4.45
N MET A 185 -4.98 -9.37 5.33
CA MET A 185 -3.82 -8.56 4.92
C MET A 185 -2.48 -9.14 5.41
N SER A 186 -2.33 -9.38 6.70
CA SER A 186 -1.03 -9.75 7.31
C SER A 186 -1.21 -10.59 8.57
N ARG A 187 -0.21 -11.41 8.92
CA ARG A 187 -0.15 -12.18 10.16
C ARG A 187 0.93 -11.63 11.08
N LYS A 188 0.95 -12.04 12.34
CA LYS A 188 1.98 -11.60 13.29
C LYS A 188 3.40 -11.88 12.77
N ASN A 189 4.33 -11.01 13.11
CA ASN A 189 5.75 -11.10 12.79
C ASN A 189 6.02 -11.25 11.29
N THR A 190 5.25 -10.53 10.46
CA THR A 190 5.45 -10.50 9.01
C THR A 190 6.66 -9.65 8.64
N ILE A 191 7.57 -10.24 7.87
CA ILE A 191 8.70 -9.56 7.22
C ILE A 191 8.80 -9.97 5.76
N ARG A 192 9.35 -9.08 4.95
CA ARG A 192 9.61 -9.24 3.52
C ARG A 192 11.04 -8.82 3.22
N ALA A 193 11.74 -9.65 2.49
CA ALA A 193 13.00 -9.29 1.83
C ALA A 193 12.85 -9.53 0.33
N PHE A 194 13.65 -8.83 -0.48
CA PHE A 194 13.52 -8.86 -1.94
C PHE A 194 14.82 -9.28 -2.58
N VAL A 195 14.75 -10.30 -3.43
CA VAL A 195 15.85 -10.67 -4.33
C VAL A 195 15.61 -9.96 -5.65
N LEU A 196 16.39 -8.94 -5.93
CA LEU A 196 16.22 -8.11 -7.13
C LEU A 196 16.82 -8.81 -8.37
N PRO A 197 16.28 -8.55 -9.58
CA PRO A 197 16.89 -9.05 -10.81
C PRO A 197 18.25 -8.37 -11.04
N HIS A 198 19.13 -9.05 -11.78
CA HIS A 198 20.47 -8.54 -12.11
C HIS A 198 20.41 -7.17 -12.81
N LYS A 199 19.43 -6.99 -13.71
CA LYS A 199 19.14 -5.72 -14.37
C LYS A 199 17.75 -5.25 -13.94
N LEU A 200 17.70 -4.14 -13.20
CA LEU A 200 16.44 -3.50 -12.85
C LEU A 200 15.83 -2.77 -14.06
N PRO A 201 14.52 -2.91 -14.29
CA PRO A 201 13.84 -2.26 -15.41
C PRO A 201 13.81 -0.74 -15.26
N SER A 202 13.75 -0.05 -16.40
CA SER A 202 13.52 1.39 -16.45
C SER A 202 12.10 1.75 -16.01
N GLU A 203 11.91 3.03 -15.66
CA GLU A 203 10.61 3.57 -15.30
C GLU A 203 9.57 3.41 -16.42
N LEU A 204 9.98 3.63 -17.67
CA LEU A 204 9.12 3.47 -18.84
C LEU A 204 8.65 2.02 -19.00
N GLU A 205 9.57 1.05 -18.88
CA GLU A 205 9.26 -0.38 -18.99
C GLU A 205 8.24 -0.82 -17.93
N ILE A 206 8.45 -0.46 -16.66
CA ILE A 206 7.51 -0.82 -15.60
C ILE A 206 6.18 -0.07 -15.74
N ALA A 207 6.20 1.18 -16.21
CA ALA A 207 4.98 1.95 -16.41
C ALA A 207 4.11 1.33 -17.50
N GLN A 208 4.67 1.01 -18.67
CA GLN A 208 3.92 0.36 -19.76
C GLN A 208 3.36 -0.98 -19.31
N LYS A 209 4.21 -1.86 -18.79
CA LYS A 209 3.82 -3.19 -18.33
C LYS A 209 2.78 -3.14 -17.22
N GLY A 210 3.02 -2.31 -16.21
CA GLY A 210 2.15 -2.18 -15.05
C GLY A 210 0.81 -1.56 -15.38
N LEU A 211 0.77 -0.44 -16.13
CA LEU A 211 -0.48 0.23 -16.53
C LEU A 211 -1.33 -0.66 -17.44
N ASN A 212 -0.70 -1.41 -18.36
CA ASN A 212 -1.41 -2.39 -19.18
C ASN A 212 -2.04 -3.49 -18.32
N LEU A 213 -1.28 -4.04 -17.35
CA LEU A 213 -1.79 -5.02 -16.40
C LEU A 213 -2.96 -4.46 -15.56
N ARG A 214 -2.86 -3.21 -15.07
CA ARG A 214 -3.96 -2.54 -14.34
C ARG A 214 -5.20 -2.40 -15.22
N ALA A 215 -5.04 -1.96 -16.47
CA ALA A 215 -6.13 -1.82 -17.42
C ALA A 215 -6.83 -3.15 -17.67
N GLN A 216 -6.09 -4.24 -17.83
CA GLN A 216 -6.67 -5.57 -18.01
C GLN A 216 -7.46 -6.01 -16.76
N LYS A 217 -6.94 -5.79 -15.55
CA LYS A 217 -7.65 -6.14 -14.30
C LYS A 217 -8.92 -5.32 -14.09
N MET A 218 -8.92 -4.05 -14.48
CA MET A 218 -10.07 -3.17 -14.31
C MET A 218 -11.17 -3.41 -15.36
N LEU A 219 -10.78 -3.66 -16.61
CA LEU A 219 -11.71 -3.91 -17.71
C LEU A 219 -12.24 -5.35 -17.73
N ASN A 220 -11.35 -6.33 -17.51
CA ASN A 220 -11.64 -7.76 -17.65
C ASN A 220 -11.20 -8.53 -16.40
N PRO A 221 -11.76 -8.21 -15.22
CA PRO A 221 -11.45 -8.94 -13.99
C PRO A 221 -11.96 -10.39 -14.07
N PRO A 222 -11.29 -11.35 -13.41
CA PRO A 222 -11.71 -12.76 -13.42
C PRO A 222 -13.06 -12.99 -12.75
N VAL A 223 -13.47 -12.10 -11.84
CA VAL A 223 -14.79 -12.11 -11.19
C VAL A 223 -15.37 -10.70 -11.14
N LYS A 224 -16.70 -10.60 -11.22
CA LYS A 224 -17.45 -9.33 -11.28
C LYS A 224 -17.52 -8.56 -9.93
N LEU A 225 -16.66 -8.92 -8.98
CA LEU A 225 -16.48 -8.23 -7.69
C LEU A 225 -15.35 -7.19 -7.73
N PHE A 226 -14.59 -7.14 -8.82
CA PHE A 226 -13.52 -6.19 -9.05
C PHE A 226 -13.79 -5.30 -10.29
N GLY A 227 -13.06 -4.20 -10.38
CA GLY A 227 -12.98 -3.38 -11.59
C GLY A 227 -14.27 -2.65 -11.98
N ILE A 228 -14.35 -2.27 -13.25
CA ILE A 228 -15.51 -1.59 -13.84
C ILE A 228 -16.80 -2.43 -13.69
N PRO A 229 -16.80 -3.76 -13.90
CA PRO A 229 -18.00 -4.56 -13.65
C PRO A 229 -18.53 -4.44 -12.22
N ALA A 230 -17.65 -4.35 -11.23
CA ALA A 230 -18.03 -4.20 -9.84
C ALA A 230 -18.56 -2.80 -9.51
N MET A 231 -18.03 -1.74 -10.13
CA MET A 231 -18.60 -0.39 -10.01
C MET A 231 -20.04 -0.37 -10.51
N ARG A 232 -20.29 -0.94 -11.70
CA ARG A 232 -21.64 -1.05 -12.27
C ARG A 232 -22.56 -1.93 -11.42
N LYS A 233 -22.02 -2.97 -10.76
CA LYS A 233 -22.76 -3.79 -9.79
C LYS A 233 -23.13 -2.98 -8.53
N LEU A 234 -22.19 -2.21 -7.98
CA LEU A 234 -22.44 -1.36 -6.82
C LEU A 234 -23.55 -0.34 -7.11
N ALA A 235 -23.51 0.33 -8.26
CA ALA A 235 -24.54 1.30 -8.65
C ALA A 235 -25.96 0.71 -8.60
N ARG A 236 -26.14 -0.56 -9.00
CA ARG A 236 -27.44 -1.24 -8.91
C ARG A 236 -27.80 -1.69 -7.50
N GLU A 237 -26.83 -2.19 -6.74
CA GLU A 237 -27.10 -2.79 -5.42
C GLU A 237 -27.15 -1.76 -4.28
N ILE A 238 -26.73 -0.52 -4.52
CA ILE A 238 -26.76 0.50 -3.47
C ILE A 238 -28.18 0.86 -3.02
N PHE A 239 -29.17 0.64 -3.89
CA PHE A 239 -30.60 0.78 -3.54
C PHE A 239 -31.03 -0.16 -2.41
N ASP A 240 -30.36 -1.31 -2.27
CA ASP A 240 -30.65 -2.31 -1.22
C ASP A 240 -29.95 -2.02 0.11
N TRP A 241 -29.08 -1.01 0.18
CA TRP A 241 -28.31 -0.71 1.40
C TRP A 241 -29.22 -0.12 2.46
N LYS A 242 -29.19 -0.70 3.67
CA LYS A 242 -30.03 -0.32 4.80
C LYS A 242 -29.23 0.22 5.99
N ASP A 243 -27.98 -0.21 6.12
CA ASP A 243 -27.10 0.12 7.23
C ASP A 243 -26.24 1.36 6.91
N LYS A 244 -25.93 2.12 7.95
CA LYS A 244 -25.11 3.35 7.85
C LYS A 244 -23.64 2.98 7.62
N GLU A 245 -23.20 1.89 8.23
CA GLU A 245 -21.83 1.39 8.28
C GLU A 245 -21.28 1.08 6.88
N SER A 246 -22.12 0.61 5.95
CA SER A 246 -21.75 0.42 4.54
C SER A 246 -21.46 1.73 3.82
N PHE A 247 -22.25 2.79 4.06
CA PHE A 247 -21.98 4.13 3.52
C PHE A 247 -20.71 4.73 4.13
N GLU A 248 -20.51 4.57 5.44
CA GLU A 248 -19.28 4.98 6.11
C GLU A 248 -18.06 4.25 5.55
N HIS A 249 -18.15 2.94 5.32
CA HIS A 249 -17.07 2.16 4.72
C HIS A 249 -16.72 2.66 3.31
N LEU A 250 -17.71 3.00 2.49
CA LEU A 250 -17.48 3.59 1.16
C LEU A 250 -16.68 4.90 1.26
N ILE A 251 -16.97 5.74 2.25
CA ILE A 251 -16.32 7.03 2.49
C ILE A 251 -14.90 6.85 3.06
N ILE A 252 -14.75 6.01 4.09
CA ILE A 252 -13.49 5.76 4.78
C ILE A 252 -12.43 5.28 3.78
N TYR A 253 -12.77 4.30 2.95
CA TYR A 253 -11.81 3.73 2.00
C TYR A 253 -11.60 4.57 0.74
N ALA A 254 -12.42 5.62 0.51
CA ALA A 254 -12.12 6.64 -0.50
C ALA A 254 -11.08 7.64 0.00
N THR A 255 -10.89 7.74 1.32
CA THR A 255 -10.06 8.73 2.00
C THR A 255 -8.66 8.17 2.26
N THR A 256 -7.63 9.02 2.09
CA THR A 256 -6.25 8.66 2.40
C THR A 256 -5.65 9.53 3.52
N PRO A 257 -5.19 8.94 4.64
CA PRO A 257 -5.32 7.53 5.01
C PRO A 257 -6.79 7.11 5.24
N PRO A 258 -7.11 5.80 5.30
CA PRO A 258 -8.48 5.33 5.54
C PRO A 258 -8.96 5.69 6.95
N GLU A 259 -9.66 6.81 7.05
CA GLU A 259 -10.33 7.29 8.25
C GLU A 259 -11.59 8.04 7.85
N PHE A 260 -12.50 8.22 8.79
CA PHE A 260 -13.71 9.00 8.50
C PHE A 260 -13.32 10.48 8.37
N PRO A 261 -13.51 11.12 7.20
CA PRO A 261 -12.97 12.44 6.94
C PRO A 261 -13.77 13.56 7.62
N THR A 262 -13.08 14.61 8.05
CA THR A 262 -13.70 15.91 8.37
C THR A 262 -14.00 16.73 7.11
N THR A 263 -13.11 16.63 6.11
CA THR A 263 -13.29 17.22 4.76
C THR A 263 -13.00 16.17 3.69
N PHE A 264 -13.68 16.27 2.55
CA PHE A 264 -13.55 15.29 1.46
C PHE A 264 -12.37 15.53 0.51
N GLU A 265 -11.46 16.45 0.84
CA GLU A 265 -10.34 16.87 -0.04
C GLU A 265 -9.37 15.73 -0.37
N LYS A 266 -9.27 14.74 0.52
CA LYS A 266 -8.45 13.54 0.36
C LYS A 266 -9.28 12.29 0.03
N SER A 267 -10.56 12.46 -0.27
CA SER A 267 -11.52 11.40 -0.55
C SER A 267 -11.69 11.15 -2.06
N ASP A 268 -10.58 11.16 -2.80
CA ASP A 268 -10.56 10.95 -4.25
C ASP A 268 -10.34 9.47 -4.65
N GLY A 269 -10.30 8.55 -3.67
CA GLY A 269 -10.05 7.13 -3.93
C GLY A 269 -8.71 6.87 -4.60
N MET A 270 -7.69 7.70 -4.30
CA MET A 270 -6.34 7.68 -4.89
C MET A 270 -6.29 7.93 -6.42
N ARG A 271 -7.36 8.45 -7.02
CA ARG A 271 -7.38 8.80 -8.45
C ARG A 271 -6.50 9.99 -8.77
N PHE A 272 -6.29 10.91 -7.83
CA PHE A 272 -5.35 12.01 -7.97
C PHE A 272 -3.91 11.53 -8.02
N TRP A 273 -3.56 10.46 -7.30
CA TRP A 273 -2.23 9.82 -7.41
C TRP A 273 -2.03 9.25 -8.81
N LYS A 274 -3.01 8.48 -9.30
CA LYS A 274 -2.99 7.91 -10.65
C LYS A 274 -2.91 8.98 -11.74
N SER A 275 -3.70 10.04 -11.61
CA SER A 275 -3.67 11.21 -12.50
C SER A 275 -2.30 11.87 -12.51
N ARG A 276 -1.70 12.11 -11.33
CA ARG A 276 -0.35 12.70 -11.20
C ARG A 276 0.71 11.84 -11.87
N VAL A 277 0.75 10.54 -11.58
CA VAL A 277 1.69 9.58 -12.19
C VAL A 277 1.59 9.62 -13.71
N LEU A 278 0.37 9.50 -14.25
CA LEU A 278 0.16 9.52 -15.71
C LEU A 278 0.53 10.87 -16.34
N LYS A 279 0.32 11.98 -15.64
CA LYS A 279 0.72 13.30 -16.12
C LYS A 279 2.25 13.39 -16.21
N GLU A 280 2.93 13.10 -15.11
CA GLU A 280 4.39 13.19 -15.02
C GLU A 280 5.07 12.27 -16.06
N LEU A 281 4.60 11.02 -16.18
CA LEU A 281 5.10 10.10 -17.19
C LEU A 281 4.77 10.56 -18.62
N GLY A 282 3.56 11.06 -18.86
CA GLY A 282 3.14 11.57 -20.16
C GLY A 282 3.98 12.76 -20.63
N GLU A 283 4.32 13.67 -19.72
CA GLU A 283 5.17 14.84 -19.99
C GLU A 283 6.63 14.44 -20.21
N LYS A 284 7.14 13.51 -19.39
CA LYS A 284 8.52 13.03 -19.42
C LYS A 284 8.81 12.22 -20.68
N TYR A 285 7.91 11.31 -21.05
CA TYR A 285 8.08 10.40 -22.19
C TYR A 285 7.33 10.84 -23.46
N LYS A 286 6.67 12.01 -23.42
CA LYS A 286 5.90 12.59 -24.55
C LYS A 286 4.78 11.66 -25.06
N ILE A 287 4.11 10.96 -24.14
CA ILE A 287 3.02 10.03 -24.46
C ILE A 287 1.67 10.72 -24.21
N ASN A 288 1.08 11.29 -25.27
CA ASN A 288 -0.20 12.02 -25.20
C ASN A 288 -1.36 11.18 -24.65
N LYS A 289 -1.36 9.87 -24.91
CA LYS A 289 -2.38 8.95 -24.37
C LYS A 289 -2.37 8.93 -22.83
N TRP A 290 -1.20 9.02 -22.19
CA TRP A 290 -1.10 9.11 -20.73
C TRP A 290 -1.62 10.45 -20.19
N LEU A 291 -1.37 11.56 -20.90
CA LEU A 291 -1.94 12.87 -20.55
C LEU A 291 -3.47 12.87 -20.61
N LYS A 292 -4.04 12.25 -21.65
CA LYS A 292 -5.49 12.10 -21.78
C LYS A 292 -6.08 11.26 -20.64
N ALA A 293 -5.49 10.09 -20.35
CA ALA A 293 -5.93 9.25 -19.24
C ALA A 293 -5.75 9.95 -17.88
N SER A 294 -4.69 10.75 -17.71
CA SER A 294 -4.47 11.57 -16.51
C SER A 294 -5.63 12.53 -16.23
N ALA A 295 -6.11 13.25 -17.24
CA ALA A 295 -7.25 14.17 -17.11
C ALA A 295 -8.53 13.44 -16.69
N MET A 296 -8.77 12.26 -17.25
CA MET A 296 -9.94 11.44 -16.93
C MET A 296 -9.90 10.89 -15.50
N PHE A 297 -8.74 10.44 -14.99
CA PHE A 297 -8.63 10.08 -13.58
C PHE A 297 -8.76 11.28 -12.64
N LYS A 298 -8.31 12.48 -13.05
CA LYS A 298 -8.58 13.71 -12.29
C LYS A 298 -10.08 13.98 -12.16
N GLU A 299 -10.83 13.78 -13.24
CA GLU A 299 -12.29 13.90 -13.23
C GLU A 299 -12.93 12.84 -12.34
N SER A 300 -12.53 11.57 -12.48
CA SER A 300 -13.00 10.47 -11.63
C SER A 300 -12.82 10.77 -10.14
N GLY A 301 -11.64 11.25 -9.73
CA GLY A 301 -11.38 11.63 -8.34
C GLY A 301 -12.34 12.69 -7.81
N LYS A 302 -12.67 13.71 -8.63
CA LYS A 302 -13.67 14.74 -8.25
C LYS A 302 -15.07 14.15 -8.10
N LEU A 303 -15.45 13.21 -8.97
CA LEU A 303 -16.73 12.50 -8.87
C LEU A 303 -16.78 11.63 -7.61
N ILE A 304 -15.69 10.96 -7.24
CA ILE A 304 -15.61 10.16 -6.00
C ILE A 304 -15.76 11.05 -4.76
N MET A 305 -15.18 12.25 -4.76
CA MET A 305 -15.42 13.22 -3.67
C MET A 305 -16.91 13.62 -3.58
N GLN A 306 -17.61 13.74 -4.70
CA GLN A 306 -19.05 14.00 -4.72
C GLN A 306 -19.85 12.78 -4.25
N ILE A 307 -19.44 11.56 -4.60
CA ILE A 307 -20.00 10.31 -4.06
C ILE A 307 -19.92 10.34 -2.54
N CYS A 308 -18.76 10.65 -1.97
CA CYS A 308 -18.58 10.68 -0.51
C CYS A 308 -19.50 11.71 0.17
N ARG A 309 -19.63 12.92 -0.39
CA ARG A 309 -20.57 13.95 0.12
C ARG A 309 -22.03 13.51 0.05
N THR A 310 -22.38 12.75 -0.98
CA THR A 310 -23.74 12.25 -1.20
C THR A 310 -24.03 11.04 -0.30
N ALA A 311 -23.03 10.19 -0.08
CA ALA A 311 -23.07 9.05 0.84
C ALA A 311 -23.35 9.49 2.28
N MET A 312 -22.85 10.64 2.73
CA MET A 312 -23.21 11.21 4.04
C MET A 312 -24.72 11.43 4.24
N LYS A 313 -25.44 11.66 3.14
CA LYS A 313 -26.89 11.91 3.13
C LYS A 313 -27.69 10.65 2.78
N HIS A 314 -27.02 9.52 2.54
CA HIS A 314 -27.62 8.27 2.06
C HIS A 314 -28.51 8.43 0.82
N ASP A 315 -28.18 9.38 -0.07
CA ASP A 315 -28.91 9.66 -1.31
C ASP A 315 -28.51 8.64 -2.39
N ARG A 316 -29.17 7.49 -2.37
CA ARG A 316 -28.84 6.28 -3.16
C ARG A 316 -28.92 6.52 -4.66
N GLU A 317 -29.90 7.30 -5.12
CA GLU A 317 -30.10 7.61 -6.54
C GLU A 317 -28.91 8.39 -7.07
N LYS A 318 -28.55 9.50 -6.40
CA LYS A 318 -27.42 10.32 -6.81
C LYS A 318 -26.08 9.59 -6.67
N ILE A 319 -25.91 8.72 -5.66
CA ILE A 319 -24.69 7.91 -5.55
C ILE A 319 -24.61 6.92 -6.72
N SER A 320 -25.70 6.24 -7.07
CA SER A 320 -25.75 5.32 -8.22
C SER A 320 -25.32 6.02 -9.51
N ASP A 321 -25.90 7.19 -9.80
CA ASP A 321 -25.57 7.97 -10.99
C ASP A 321 -24.10 8.40 -11.03
N LEU A 322 -23.57 8.86 -9.91
CA LEU A 322 -22.16 9.25 -9.81
C LEU A 322 -21.22 8.05 -9.98
N ILE A 323 -21.55 6.88 -9.44
CA ILE A 323 -20.76 5.66 -9.61
C ILE A 323 -20.75 5.22 -11.08
N LEU A 324 -21.88 5.31 -11.78
CA LEU A 324 -21.95 5.00 -13.21
C LEU A 324 -21.08 5.96 -14.03
N ARG A 325 -21.11 7.26 -13.73
CA ARG A 325 -20.23 8.25 -14.38
C ARG A 325 -18.75 7.97 -14.12
N VAL A 326 -18.37 7.62 -12.90
CA VAL A 326 -17.01 7.18 -12.56
C VAL A 326 -16.63 5.95 -13.40
N ALA A 327 -17.51 4.96 -13.49
CA ALA A 327 -17.28 3.75 -14.26
C ALA A 327 -17.06 4.04 -15.76
N ASP A 328 -17.85 4.93 -16.35
CA ASP A 328 -17.75 5.29 -17.78
C ASP A 328 -16.45 6.05 -18.10
N VAL A 329 -16.08 7.02 -17.24
CA VAL A 329 -14.84 7.79 -17.36
C VAL A 329 -13.63 6.87 -17.19
N GLU A 330 -13.63 6.01 -16.16
CA GLU A 330 -12.52 5.10 -15.91
C GLU A 330 -12.41 3.99 -16.97
N GLU A 331 -13.52 3.43 -17.43
CA GLU A 331 -13.51 2.43 -18.51
C GLU A 331 -12.84 3.00 -19.77
N SER A 332 -13.20 4.23 -20.13
CA SER A 332 -12.59 4.94 -21.26
C SER A 332 -11.10 5.21 -21.04
N ALA A 333 -10.70 5.59 -19.81
CA ALA A 333 -9.29 5.80 -19.47
C ALA A 333 -8.47 4.50 -19.53
N TYR A 334 -8.98 3.39 -19.00
CA TYR A 334 -8.30 2.09 -19.07
C TYR A 334 -8.23 1.53 -20.49
N LYS A 335 -9.25 1.77 -21.34
CA LYS A 335 -9.17 1.44 -22.77
C LYS A 335 -8.00 2.17 -23.46
N ILE A 336 -7.75 3.43 -23.11
CA ILE A 336 -6.57 4.18 -23.60
C ILE A 336 -5.27 3.53 -23.09
N LEU A 337 -5.19 3.21 -21.79
CA LEU A 337 -3.99 2.62 -21.19
C LEU A 337 -3.66 1.23 -21.76
N LYS A 338 -4.66 0.47 -22.21
CA LYS A 338 -4.46 -0.85 -22.83
C LYS A 338 -3.83 -0.76 -24.24
N GLN A 339 -3.89 0.40 -24.88
CA GLN A 339 -3.39 0.64 -26.25
C GLN A 339 -1.96 1.22 -26.27
N ILE A 340 -1.25 1.15 -25.15
CA ILE A 340 0.13 1.63 -24.93
C ILE A 340 0.93 0.43 -24.46
#